data_AF-A0A8A1UW39-F1
#
_entry.id   AF-A0A8A1UW39-F1
#
_cell.length_a   1.000
_cell.length_b   1.000
_cell.length_c   1.000
_cell.angle_alpha   90.00
_cell.angle_beta   90.00
_cell.angle_gamma   90.00
#
_symmetry.space_group_name_H-M   'P 1'
#
loop_
_entity.id
_entity.type
_entity.pdbx_description
1 polymer ?
#
loop_
_entity_poly.entity_id
_entity_poly.type
_entity_poly.pdbx_seq_one_letter_code
_entity_poly.pdbx_strand_id
1 'polypeptide(L)'
;MRKKRPPKLPRDRRGQSRLIAATSLVAAVAVTLSGSELTPLPANATASAPAGSSSAGAAQIRAEQCLLSNVLRKGGPAMKALARSGLSGTPDELHAAADPEYWKKTPLATAYEKDQAWSDGKVAELDGRNRVWDESLNVRQIPPGYTVTGFTWTPRDPSIFQQTGLMGWMSDRFWQKESDFYADLTPAAGKESADAVSKIATSRYSEDRKEDYADWKAWEGMTFMHPMYADDARIFLQNGGFPTSAPAADSMEYRIDVENLKARFASCASADPPDPHQVLDGELATASAEWQSELDGQKAQRDVILAAEAKASSDLAVAAQAMAESLGQSLIASRLTEWQAYYLAVSPEKAGVDYPTKAEFETVKTRISQARARASGRLYAGRVRHCRRSRRASGPMRPSRRRTPSPTGRDSPGAAV
;
A
#
# COMPACT_ATOMS: atom_id res chain seq x y z
N MET A 1 59.29 28.09 9.30
CA MET A 1 58.14 27.56 8.54
C MET A 1 58.58 27.14 7.15
N ARG A 2 58.76 25.82 6.90
CA ARG A 2 59.17 25.25 5.61
C ARG A 2 58.02 24.42 5.04
N LYS A 3 57.47 24.83 3.89
CA LYS A 3 56.44 24.11 3.12
C LYS A 3 57.01 22.78 2.62
N LYS A 4 56.48 21.63 3.08
CA LYS A 4 56.77 20.31 2.50
C LYS A 4 55.84 20.06 1.32
N ARG A 5 56.43 19.74 0.15
CA ARG A 5 55.74 19.26 -1.04
C ARG A 5 55.15 17.85 -0.81
N PRO A 6 54.02 17.49 -1.44
CA PRO A 6 53.52 16.12 -1.44
C PRO A 6 54.35 15.23 -2.37
N PRO A 7 54.47 13.91 -2.10
CA PRO A 7 55.12 12.97 -3.02
C PRO A 7 54.23 12.64 -4.23
N LYS A 8 54.91 12.40 -5.36
CA LYS A 8 54.36 12.15 -6.70
C LYS A 8 53.72 10.76 -6.80
N LEU A 9 52.54 10.68 -7.43
CA LEU A 9 51.93 9.44 -7.91
C LEU A 9 52.70 8.88 -9.13
N PRO A 10 52.90 7.55 -9.26
CA PRO A 10 53.30 6.94 -10.52
C PRO A 10 52.12 6.83 -11.50
N ARG A 11 52.46 7.10 -12.76
CA ARG A 11 51.65 7.08 -13.98
C ARG A 11 51.26 5.65 -14.39
N ASP A 12 49.99 5.53 -14.80
CA ASP A 12 49.44 4.76 -15.92
C ASP A 12 50.17 3.51 -16.43
N ARG A 13 49.49 2.37 -16.33
CA ARG A 13 49.51 1.35 -17.40
C ARG A 13 48.07 0.99 -17.77
N ARG A 14 47.64 1.57 -18.90
CA ARG A 14 46.42 1.23 -19.63
C ARG A 14 46.44 -0.24 -20.03
N GLY A 15 45.42 -0.98 -19.60
CA GLY A 15 45.05 -2.28 -20.13
C GLY A 15 43.56 -2.25 -20.46
N GLN A 16 43.25 -1.93 -21.71
CA GLN A 16 41.89 -1.99 -22.26
C GLN A 16 41.40 -3.44 -22.18
N SER A 17 40.36 -3.71 -21.39
CA SER A 17 39.54 -4.91 -21.54
C SER A 17 38.15 -4.48 -21.98
N ARG A 18 37.83 -4.91 -23.20
CA ARG A 18 36.59 -4.70 -23.92
C ARG A 18 35.41 -5.18 -23.06
N LEU A 19 34.63 -4.24 -22.54
CA LEU A 19 33.28 -4.50 -22.06
C LEU A 19 32.42 -4.87 -23.27
N ILE A 20 32.14 -6.17 -23.43
CA ILE A 20 31.04 -6.63 -24.27
C ILE A 20 29.77 -6.26 -23.52
N ALA A 21 29.19 -5.12 -23.89
CA ALA A 21 27.84 -4.74 -23.51
C ALA A 21 26.86 -5.73 -24.17
N ALA A 22 26.48 -6.78 -23.45
CA ALA A 22 25.31 -7.57 -23.79
C ALA A 22 24.08 -6.79 -23.31
N THR A 23 23.40 -6.14 -24.26
CA THR A 23 22.12 -5.47 -24.11
C THR A 23 21.07 -6.41 -23.51
N SER A 24 20.75 -6.21 -22.23
CA SER A 24 19.51 -6.73 -21.64
C SER A 24 18.34 -5.87 -22.14
N LEU A 25 17.55 -6.41 -23.06
CA LEU A 25 16.24 -5.87 -23.38
C LEU A 25 15.35 -5.99 -22.14
N VAL A 26 15.25 -4.91 -21.37
CA VAL A 26 14.18 -4.70 -20.40
C VAL A 26 12.91 -4.47 -21.21
N ALA A 27 11.96 -5.40 -21.16
CA ALA A 27 10.63 -5.17 -21.68
C ALA A 27 9.93 -4.13 -20.78
N ALA A 28 10.05 -2.86 -21.13
CA ALA A 28 9.23 -1.80 -20.56
C ALA A 28 7.77 -2.08 -20.94
N VAL A 29 6.95 -2.40 -19.94
CA VAL A 29 5.49 -2.41 -20.11
C VAL A 29 5.05 -0.96 -20.15
N ALA A 30 4.90 -0.41 -21.36
CA ALA A 30 4.19 0.84 -21.56
C ALA A 30 2.70 0.59 -21.29
N VAL A 31 2.19 1.07 -20.16
CA VAL A 31 0.75 1.19 -19.93
C VAL A 31 0.28 2.40 -20.72
N THR A 32 -0.22 2.17 -21.94
CA THR A 32 -0.95 3.19 -22.69
C THR A 32 -2.33 3.36 -22.06
N LEU A 33 -2.48 4.36 -21.20
CA LEU A 33 -3.80 4.89 -20.80
C LEU A 33 -4.44 5.49 -22.05
N SER A 34 -5.36 4.73 -22.65
CA SER A 34 -6.23 5.24 -23.72
C SER A 34 -7.32 6.07 -23.04
N GLY A 35 -7.49 7.31 -23.51
CA GLY A 35 -8.28 8.35 -22.86
C GLY A 35 -9.71 7.96 -22.51
N SER A 36 -10.15 8.40 -21.34
CA SER A 36 -11.55 8.52 -21.00
C SER A 36 -12.01 9.91 -21.43
N GLU A 37 -12.98 9.96 -22.33
CA GLU A 37 -13.69 11.18 -22.67
C GLU A 37 -14.32 11.79 -21.40
N LEU A 38 -14.23 13.11 -21.29
CA LEU A 38 -14.87 13.89 -20.23
C LEU A 38 -16.38 13.84 -20.44
N THR A 39 -17.07 12.99 -19.68
CA THR A 39 -18.53 13.04 -19.57
C THR A 39 -18.91 14.37 -18.90
N PRO A 40 -19.80 15.20 -19.49
CA PRO A 40 -20.21 16.45 -18.86
C PRO A 40 -21.05 16.17 -17.60
N LEU A 41 -20.83 16.98 -16.55
CA LEU A 41 -21.59 16.93 -15.31
C LEU A 41 -23.10 17.11 -15.57
N PRO A 42 -23.98 16.27 -15.01
CA PRO A 42 -25.41 16.55 -15.03
C PRO A 42 -25.69 17.78 -14.14
N ALA A 43 -26.33 18.79 -14.73
CA ALA A 43 -26.87 19.92 -14.02
C ALA A 43 -28.03 19.50 -13.10
N ASN A 44 -28.03 20.05 -11.88
CA ASN A 44 -29.08 19.98 -10.87
C ASN A 44 -29.46 18.58 -10.34
N ALA A 45 -28.67 18.08 -9.39
CA ALA A 45 -29.17 17.17 -8.37
C ALA A 45 -29.57 18.00 -7.14
N THR A 46 -30.86 18.36 -7.04
CA THR A 46 -31.44 18.73 -5.74
C THR A 46 -31.50 17.47 -4.90
N ALA A 47 -30.48 17.25 -4.08
CA ALA A 47 -30.45 16.14 -3.13
C ALA A 47 -31.43 16.44 -1.99
N SER A 48 -32.59 15.78 -1.98
CA SER A 48 -33.38 15.66 -0.75
C SER A 48 -32.63 14.70 0.19
N ALA A 49 -32.28 15.18 1.38
CA ALA A 49 -31.62 14.38 2.41
C ALA A 49 -32.45 13.12 2.73
N PRO A 50 -31.82 11.92 2.85
CA PRO A 50 -32.54 10.75 3.32
C PRO A 50 -32.94 10.99 4.78
N ALA A 51 -34.23 10.80 5.09
CA ALA A 51 -34.70 10.75 6.47
C ALA A 51 -34.09 9.51 7.15
N GLY A 52 -33.25 9.71 8.18
CA GLY A 52 -32.81 8.61 9.05
C GLY A 52 -31.42 8.70 9.68
N SER A 53 -30.53 9.61 9.28
CA SER A 53 -29.27 9.82 10.01
C SER A 53 -29.52 10.74 11.19
N SER A 54 -29.85 10.20 12.36
CA SER A 54 -29.62 10.96 13.58
C SER A 54 -28.13 11.29 13.66
N SER A 55 -27.80 12.54 14.00
CA SER A 55 -26.43 13.00 14.27
C SER A 55 -25.69 12.08 15.26
N ALA A 56 -26.43 11.34 16.09
CA ALA A 56 -25.95 10.43 17.13
C ALA A 56 -25.07 9.25 16.68
N GLY A 57 -24.82 9.04 15.38
CA GLY A 57 -23.87 8.02 14.89
C GLY A 57 -22.90 8.50 13.80
N ALA A 58 -23.04 9.73 13.32
CA ALA A 58 -22.27 10.22 12.17
C ALA A 58 -20.77 10.33 12.50
N ALA A 59 -20.43 10.83 13.69
CA ALA A 59 -19.05 10.92 14.16
C ALA A 59 -18.38 9.54 14.26
N GLN A 60 -19.12 8.54 14.77
CA GLN A 60 -18.64 7.17 14.85
C GLN A 60 -18.33 6.59 13.47
N ILE A 61 -19.27 6.70 12.52
CA ILE A 61 -19.07 6.24 11.15
C ILE A 61 -17.82 6.90 10.53
N ARG A 62 -17.62 8.20 10.73
CA ARG A 62 -16.42 8.90 10.22
C ARG A 62 -15.14 8.39 10.88
N ALA A 63 -15.16 8.12 12.18
CA ALA A 63 -14.01 7.59 12.90
C ALA A 63 -13.62 6.20 12.37
N GLU A 64 -14.60 5.33 12.15
CA GLU A 64 -14.43 3.98 11.60
C GLU A 64 -13.93 4.03 10.15
N GLN A 65 -14.49 4.92 9.33
CA GLN A 65 -14.02 5.16 7.96
C GLN A 65 -12.56 5.61 7.94
N CYS A 66 -12.15 6.46 8.89
CA CYS A 66 -10.77 6.92 9.01
C CYS A 66 -9.80 5.83 9.49
N LEU A 67 -10.19 5.04 10.49
CA LEU A 67 -9.44 3.88 10.94
C LEU A 67 -9.19 2.92 9.78
N LEU A 68 -10.24 2.48 9.08
CA LEU A 68 -10.09 1.55 7.96
C LEU A 68 -9.33 2.15 6.78
N SER A 69 -9.45 3.46 6.53
CA SER A 69 -8.64 4.13 5.51
C SER A 69 -7.16 4.15 5.86
N ASN A 70 -6.80 4.30 7.14
CA ASN A 70 -5.42 4.15 7.59
C ASN A 70 -4.93 2.70 7.46
N VAL A 71 -5.78 1.72 7.77
CA VAL A 71 -5.50 0.30 7.56
C VAL A 71 -5.29 -0.02 6.07
N LEU A 72 -6.06 0.56 5.15
CA LEU A 72 -5.84 0.40 3.70
C LEU A 72 -4.45 0.86 3.27
N ARG A 73 -3.94 1.92 3.90
CA ARG A 73 -2.64 2.52 3.57
C ARG A 73 -1.48 1.72 4.16
N LYS A 74 -1.58 1.34 5.43
CA LYS A 74 -0.45 0.78 6.21
C LYS A 74 -0.51 -0.73 6.42
N GLY A 75 -1.70 -1.33 6.32
CA GLY A 75 -1.93 -2.74 6.68
C GLY A 75 -1.32 -3.74 5.71
N GLY A 76 -1.20 -4.98 6.18
CA GLY A 76 -0.87 -6.12 5.34
C GLY A 76 -2.05 -6.58 4.46
N PRO A 77 -1.85 -7.60 3.61
CA PRO A 77 -2.87 -8.07 2.67
C PRO A 77 -4.22 -8.45 3.31
N ALA A 78 -4.23 -9.13 4.46
CA ALA A 78 -5.45 -9.54 5.14
C ALA A 78 -6.16 -8.33 5.77
N MET A 79 -5.42 -7.44 6.43
CA MET A 79 -5.97 -6.21 6.99
C MET A 79 -6.55 -5.30 5.90
N LYS A 80 -5.84 -5.12 4.78
CA LYS A 80 -6.36 -4.38 3.62
C LYS A 80 -7.60 -5.02 3.01
N ALA A 81 -7.70 -6.36 3.01
CA ALA A 81 -8.89 -7.04 2.53
C ALA A 81 -10.10 -6.78 3.44
N LEU A 82 -9.93 -6.85 4.76
CA LEU A 82 -10.96 -6.50 5.72
C LEU A 82 -11.38 -5.04 5.59
N ALA A 83 -10.42 -4.11 5.55
CA ALA A 83 -10.71 -2.69 5.45
C ALA A 83 -11.48 -2.34 4.16
N ARG A 84 -11.13 -2.95 3.02
CA ARG A 84 -11.91 -2.80 1.78
C ARG A 84 -13.35 -3.28 1.96
N SER A 85 -13.53 -4.44 2.57
CA SER A 85 -14.86 -5.01 2.82
C SER A 85 -15.70 -4.14 3.75
N GLY A 86 -15.11 -3.62 4.84
CA GLY A 86 -15.81 -2.74 5.77
C GLY A 86 -16.20 -1.41 5.13
N LEU A 87 -15.30 -0.78 4.38
CA LEU A 87 -15.57 0.48 3.68
C LEU A 87 -16.56 0.32 2.52
N SER A 88 -16.67 -0.87 1.93
CA SER A 88 -17.66 -1.16 0.89
C SER A 88 -18.96 -1.77 1.44
N GLY A 89 -19.02 -2.08 2.73
CA GLY A 89 -20.16 -2.73 3.37
C GLY A 89 -21.26 -1.79 3.83
N THR A 90 -22.17 -2.34 4.62
CA THR A 90 -23.19 -1.63 5.41
C THR A 90 -22.56 -0.96 6.65
N PRO A 91 -23.27 -0.05 7.35
CA PRO A 91 -22.79 0.51 8.61
C PRO A 91 -22.42 -0.54 9.66
N ASP A 92 -23.16 -1.65 9.76
CA ASP A 92 -22.84 -2.73 10.70
C ASP A 92 -21.55 -3.46 10.31
N GLU A 93 -21.33 -3.68 9.02
CA GLU A 93 -20.10 -4.29 8.49
C GLU A 93 -18.89 -3.36 8.67
N LEU A 94 -19.08 -2.05 8.51
CA LEU A 94 -18.09 -1.03 8.83
C LEU A 94 -17.71 -1.08 10.30
N HIS A 95 -18.70 -1.03 11.20
CA HIS A 95 -18.49 -1.06 12.64
C HIS A 95 -17.74 -2.32 13.09
N ALA A 96 -18.19 -3.49 12.63
CA ALA A 96 -17.54 -4.76 12.97
C ALA A 96 -16.09 -4.85 12.45
N ALA A 97 -15.80 -4.29 11.27
CA ALA A 97 -14.45 -4.27 10.71
C ALA A 97 -13.53 -3.28 11.43
N ALA A 98 -14.09 -2.19 11.96
CA ALA A 98 -13.40 -1.07 12.59
C ALA A 98 -13.40 -1.14 14.13
N ASP A 99 -13.81 -2.26 14.72
CA ASP A 99 -13.86 -2.44 16.17
C ASP A 99 -12.48 -2.15 16.82
N PRO A 100 -12.37 -1.10 17.65
CA PRO A 100 -11.12 -0.67 18.25
C PRO A 100 -10.71 -1.52 19.45
N GLU A 101 -11.55 -2.45 19.92
CA GLU A 101 -11.27 -3.31 21.08
C GLU A 101 -10.30 -4.45 20.74
N TYR A 102 -9.15 -4.13 20.14
CA TYR A 102 -8.17 -5.08 19.62
C TYR A 102 -7.54 -6.00 20.68
N TRP A 103 -7.69 -5.68 21.97
CA TRP A 103 -7.38 -6.58 23.08
C TRP A 103 -8.34 -7.79 23.15
N LYS A 104 -9.41 -7.79 22.36
CA LYS A 104 -10.31 -8.92 22.07
C LYS A 104 -10.00 -9.48 20.67
N LYS A 105 -10.54 -10.66 20.35
CA LYS A 105 -10.46 -11.25 19.00
C LYS A 105 -11.41 -10.55 18.01
N THR A 106 -11.13 -9.30 17.68
CA THR A 106 -11.87 -8.57 16.63
C THR A 106 -11.49 -9.10 15.24
N PRO A 107 -12.31 -8.81 14.20
CA PRO A 107 -11.94 -9.11 12.83
C PRO A 107 -10.60 -8.47 12.41
N LEU A 108 -10.34 -7.23 12.85
CA LEU A 108 -9.11 -6.50 12.54
C LEU A 108 -7.89 -7.12 13.21
N ALA A 109 -7.99 -7.48 14.49
CA ALA A 109 -6.93 -8.20 15.20
C ALA A 109 -6.62 -9.56 14.56
N THR A 110 -7.67 -10.31 14.19
CA THR A 110 -7.51 -11.58 13.48
C THR A 110 -6.83 -11.40 12.10
N ALA A 111 -7.11 -10.30 11.41
CA ALA A 111 -6.47 -9.99 10.14
C ALA A 111 -4.99 -9.60 10.33
N TYR A 112 -4.67 -8.84 11.37
CA TYR A 112 -3.31 -8.49 11.75
C TYR A 112 -2.49 -9.75 12.09
N GLU A 113 -3.03 -10.66 12.92
CA GLU A 113 -2.37 -11.94 13.24
C GLU A 113 -2.08 -12.79 11.99
N LYS A 114 -3.01 -12.83 11.03
CA LYS A 114 -2.81 -13.53 9.75
C LYS A 114 -1.66 -12.93 8.95
N ASP A 115 -1.59 -11.60 8.90
CA ASP A 115 -0.52 -10.90 8.20
C ASP A 115 0.84 -11.10 8.88
N GLN A 116 0.90 -11.11 10.21
CA GLN A 116 2.10 -11.47 10.97
C GLN A 116 2.55 -12.91 10.70
N ALA A 117 1.65 -13.89 10.84
CA ALA A 117 1.98 -15.29 10.62
C ALA A 117 2.44 -15.57 9.18
N TRP A 118 1.83 -14.89 8.19
CA TRP A 118 2.28 -14.95 6.81
C TRP A 118 3.68 -14.39 6.64
N SER A 119 3.98 -13.25 7.27
CA SER A 119 5.30 -12.62 7.23
C SER A 119 6.37 -13.52 7.82
N ASP A 120 6.14 -14.06 9.02
CA ASP A 120 7.09 -14.95 9.70
C ASP A 120 7.37 -16.21 8.86
N GLY A 121 6.30 -16.81 8.31
CA GLY A 121 6.41 -17.93 7.40
C GLY A 121 7.21 -17.59 6.14
N LYS A 122 7.05 -16.36 5.62
CA LYS A 122 7.80 -15.89 4.46
C LYS A 122 9.27 -15.61 4.76
N VAL A 123 9.59 -14.99 5.89
CA VAL A 123 10.98 -14.81 6.32
C VAL A 123 11.67 -16.17 6.44
N ALA A 124 11.03 -17.13 7.11
CA ALA A 124 11.54 -18.50 7.22
C ALA A 124 11.70 -19.19 5.86
N GLU A 125 10.77 -18.99 4.91
CA GLU A 125 10.90 -19.49 3.53
C GLU A 125 12.15 -18.92 2.85
N LEU A 126 12.35 -17.60 2.90
CA LEU A 126 13.46 -16.91 2.24
C LEU A 126 14.81 -17.30 2.86
N ASP A 127 14.89 -17.45 4.18
CA ASP A 127 16.06 -18.00 4.86
C ASP A 127 16.33 -19.46 4.48
N GLY A 128 15.27 -20.26 4.31
CA GLY A 128 15.36 -21.61 3.75
C GLY A 128 15.95 -21.62 2.34
N ARG A 129 15.59 -20.65 1.48
CA ARG A 129 16.16 -20.52 0.12
C ARG A 129 17.66 -20.25 0.17
N ASN A 130 18.10 -19.37 1.06
CA ASN A 130 19.51 -19.08 1.28
C ASN A 130 20.32 -20.34 1.61
N ARG A 131 19.80 -21.24 2.46
CA ARG A 131 20.45 -22.52 2.79
C ARG A 131 20.55 -23.46 1.58
N VAL A 132 19.48 -23.59 0.81
CA VAL A 132 19.47 -24.41 -0.42
C VAL A 132 20.51 -23.91 -1.44
N TRP A 133 20.72 -22.60 -1.52
CA TRP A 133 21.77 -22.05 -2.39
C TRP A 133 23.18 -22.36 -1.88
N ASP A 134 23.42 -22.29 -0.56
CA ASP A 134 24.70 -22.66 0.03
C ASP A 134 25.04 -24.14 -0.18
N GLU A 135 24.06 -25.04 -0.01
CA GLU A 135 24.22 -26.47 -0.29
C GLU A 135 24.60 -26.73 -1.75
N SER A 136 24.06 -25.93 -2.68
CA SER A 136 24.38 -26.03 -4.10
C SER A 136 25.84 -25.63 -4.39
N LEU A 137 26.40 -24.74 -3.57
CA LEU A 137 27.80 -24.29 -3.65
C LEU A 137 28.77 -25.20 -2.89
N ASN A 138 28.27 -26.19 -2.14
CA ASN A 138 29.12 -27.07 -1.36
C ASN A 138 29.90 -28.03 -2.27
N VAL A 139 31.22 -27.81 -2.33
CA VAL A 139 32.22 -28.60 -3.06
C VAL A 139 33.33 -28.97 -2.09
N ARG A 140 34.00 -30.11 -2.32
CA ARG A 140 35.02 -30.62 -1.40
C ARG A 140 36.25 -29.72 -1.37
N GLN A 141 36.65 -29.23 -2.54
CA GLN A 141 37.87 -28.45 -2.72
C GLN A 141 37.53 -27.07 -3.27
N ILE A 142 37.93 -26.02 -2.57
CA ILE A 142 37.64 -24.62 -2.94
C ILE A 142 38.82 -24.09 -3.76
N PRO A 143 38.57 -23.42 -4.90
CA PRO A 143 39.65 -22.85 -5.70
C PRO A 143 40.42 -21.78 -4.91
N PRO A 144 41.74 -21.61 -5.17
CA PRO A 144 42.53 -20.56 -4.55
C PRO A 144 41.94 -19.17 -4.80
N GLY A 145 42.10 -18.27 -3.84
CA GLY A 145 41.55 -16.91 -3.88
C GLY A 145 40.18 -16.77 -3.22
N TYR A 146 39.57 -17.87 -2.81
CA TYR A 146 38.37 -17.89 -1.98
C TYR A 146 38.65 -18.39 -0.56
N THR A 147 37.97 -17.83 0.43
CA THR A 147 37.75 -18.52 1.70
C THR A 147 36.61 -19.53 1.52
N VAL A 148 36.55 -20.55 2.40
CA VAL A 148 35.45 -21.53 2.38
C VAL A 148 34.11 -20.81 2.41
N THR A 149 33.91 -19.91 3.37
CA THR A 149 32.67 -19.12 3.52
C THR A 149 32.42 -18.19 2.34
N GLY A 150 33.47 -17.57 1.78
CA GLY A 150 33.35 -16.68 0.63
C GLY A 150 32.85 -17.36 -0.64
N PHE A 151 33.13 -18.67 -0.78
CA PHE A 151 32.65 -19.47 -1.90
C PHE A 151 31.33 -20.18 -1.61
N THR A 152 31.21 -20.84 -0.45
CA THR A 152 30.07 -21.72 -0.15
C THR A 152 28.86 -20.99 0.40
N TRP A 153 29.03 -19.80 1.00
CA TRP A 153 27.90 -19.05 1.55
C TRP A 153 27.47 -17.95 0.59
N THR A 154 26.16 -17.88 0.35
CA THR A 154 25.52 -16.76 -0.31
C THR A 154 25.54 -15.51 0.59
N PRO A 155 25.48 -14.28 0.03
CA PRO A 155 25.45 -13.06 0.83
C PRO A 155 24.36 -13.10 1.93
N ARG A 156 24.71 -12.60 3.11
CA ARG A 156 23.79 -12.53 4.27
C ARG A 156 23.48 -11.09 4.67
N ASP A 157 24.42 -10.18 4.48
CA ASP A 157 24.27 -8.78 4.85
C ASP A 157 24.89 -7.85 3.77
N PRO A 158 24.07 -7.26 2.89
CA PRO A 158 22.66 -7.61 2.65
C PRO A 158 22.56 -8.94 1.88
N SER A 159 21.61 -9.79 2.27
CA SER A 159 21.19 -10.96 1.49
C SER A 159 20.64 -10.56 0.13
N ILE A 160 20.56 -11.50 -0.81
CA ILE A 160 20.00 -11.24 -2.14
C ILE A 160 18.56 -10.73 -2.04
N PHE A 161 17.75 -11.26 -1.13
CA PHE A 161 16.38 -10.78 -0.91
C PHE A 161 16.31 -9.36 -0.35
N GLN A 162 17.27 -8.97 0.50
CA GLN A 162 17.40 -7.58 0.97
C GLN A 162 17.84 -6.65 -0.16
N GLN A 163 18.78 -7.06 -1.00
CA GLN A 163 19.24 -6.27 -2.15
C GLN A 163 18.13 -6.01 -3.18
N THR A 164 17.20 -6.95 -3.36
CA THR A 164 16.02 -6.77 -4.22
C THR A 164 14.90 -5.94 -3.59
N GLY A 165 15.05 -5.51 -2.33
CA GLY A 165 14.03 -4.76 -1.60
C GLY A 165 12.83 -5.58 -1.13
N LEU A 166 12.76 -6.89 -1.43
CA LEU A 166 11.65 -7.75 -0.98
C LEU A 166 11.55 -7.81 0.55
N MET A 167 12.68 -7.99 1.23
CA MET A 167 12.71 -8.02 2.70
C MET A 167 12.36 -6.66 3.31
N GLY A 168 12.81 -5.55 2.70
CA GLY A 168 12.47 -4.19 3.14
C GLY A 168 10.98 -3.91 2.99
N TRP A 169 10.41 -4.21 1.82
CA TRP A 169 8.98 -4.08 1.55
C TRP A 169 8.10 -4.91 2.49
N MET A 170 8.55 -6.10 2.89
CA MET A 170 7.89 -6.87 3.95
C MET A 170 8.05 -6.13 5.28
N SER A 171 9.28 -5.85 5.70
CA SER A 171 9.61 -5.18 6.96
C SER A 171 8.80 -3.91 7.22
N ASP A 172 8.69 -3.01 6.24
CA ASP A 172 7.99 -1.73 6.38
C ASP A 172 6.49 -1.88 6.75
N ARG A 173 5.89 -3.02 6.43
CA ARG A 173 4.49 -3.33 6.76
C ARG A 173 4.32 -3.95 8.15
N PHE A 174 5.33 -4.69 8.63
CA PHE A 174 5.16 -5.63 9.75
C PHE A 174 5.84 -5.20 11.04
N TRP A 175 6.73 -4.20 11.00
CA TRP A 175 7.33 -3.63 12.21
C TRP A 175 6.43 -2.58 12.89
N GLN A 176 5.24 -2.35 12.34
CA GLN A 176 4.18 -1.60 13.01
C GLN A 176 3.56 -2.51 14.09
N LYS A 177 3.38 -1.98 15.30
CA LYS A 177 2.57 -2.65 16.31
C LYS A 177 1.10 -2.53 15.93
N GLU A 178 0.29 -3.50 16.31
CA GLU A 178 -1.17 -3.42 16.09
C GLU A 178 -1.76 -2.10 16.62
N SER A 179 -1.30 -1.64 17.79
CA SER A 179 -1.70 -0.35 18.39
C SER A 179 -1.50 0.85 17.46
N ASP A 180 -0.53 0.80 16.54
CA ASP A 180 -0.18 1.91 15.65
C ASP A 180 -1.28 2.17 14.59
N PHE A 181 -2.20 1.21 14.39
CA PHE A 181 -3.37 1.38 13.54
C PHE A 181 -4.47 2.19 14.20
N TYR A 182 -4.54 2.17 15.54
CA TYR A 182 -5.55 2.83 16.36
C TYR A 182 -5.07 4.17 16.92
N ALA A 183 -3.87 4.62 16.54
CA ALA A 183 -3.39 5.94 16.89
C ALA A 183 -4.35 7.03 16.37
N ASP A 184 -4.56 8.06 17.17
CA ASP A 184 -5.35 9.22 16.76
C ASP A 184 -4.72 9.89 15.52
N LEU A 185 -5.51 9.99 14.46
CA LEU A 185 -5.12 10.57 13.18
C LEU A 185 -5.57 12.02 13.02
N THR A 186 -6.27 12.55 14.02
CA THR A 186 -6.79 13.91 13.99
C THR A 186 -5.62 14.90 13.92
N PRO A 187 -5.59 15.81 12.93
CA PRO A 187 -4.50 16.76 12.80
C PRO A 187 -4.42 17.68 14.02
N ALA A 188 -3.24 17.77 14.63
CA ALA A 188 -2.99 18.69 15.73
C ALA A 188 -2.81 20.12 15.21
N ALA A 189 -3.28 21.10 15.99
CA ALA A 189 -3.03 22.50 15.75
C ALA A 189 -1.53 22.82 15.90
N GLY A 190 -1.05 23.78 15.11
CA GLY A 190 0.28 24.36 15.33
C GLY A 190 0.36 25.07 16.69
N LYS A 191 1.57 25.19 17.24
CA LYS A 191 1.78 25.80 18.56
C LYS A 191 1.19 27.21 18.66
N GLU A 192 1.39 28.02 17.62
CA GLU A 192 0.90 29.40 17.58
C GLU A 192 -0.63 29.47 17.63
N SER A 193 -1.32 28.56 16.93
CA SER A 193 -2.78 28.47 16.95
C SER A 193 -3.29 27.99 18.31
N ALA A 194 -2.66 26.96 18.88
CA ALA A 194 -3.04 26.43 20.19
C ALA A 194 -2.82 27.47 21.32
N ASP A 195 -1.69 28.19 21.28
CA ASP A 195 -1.41 29.29 22.22
C ASP A 195 -2.42 30.44 22.06
N ALA A 196 -2.80 30.77 20.81
CA ALA A 196 -3.80 31.81 20.54
C ALA A 196 -5.20 31.46 21.06
N VAL A 197 -5.65 30.22 20.84
CA VAL A 197 -6.90 29.71 21.41
C VAL A 197 -6.87 29.79 22.93
N SER A 198 -5.79 29.28 23.54
CA SER A 198 -5.65 29.25 25.00
C SER A 198 -5.69 30.66 25.60
N LYS A 199 -5.01 31.63 24.96
CA LYS A 199 -5.02 33.04 25.38
C LYS A 199 -6.44 33.62 25.36
N ILE A 200 -7.19 33.38 24.29
CA ILE A 200 -8.58 33.86 24.17
C ILE A 200 -9.44 33.17 25.23
N ALA A 201 -9.40 31.84 25.30
CA ALA A 201 -10.23 31.05 26.21
C ALA A 201 -10.00 31.40 27.68
N THR A 202 -8.74 31.48 28.14
CA THR A 202 -8.42 31.86 29.54
C THR A 202 -8.87 33.30 29.87
N SER A 203 -8.95 34.19 28.87
CA SER A 203 -9.46 35.55 29.09
C SER A 203 -10.99 35.63 29.13
N ARG A 204 -11.68 34.72 28.44
CA ARG A 204 -13.14 34.77 28.23
C ARG A 204 -13.91 33.85 29.17
N TYR A 205 -13.36 32.67 29.47
CA TYR A 205 -14.06 31.61 30.17
C TYR A 205 -13.41 31.32 31.52
N SER A 206 -14.23 31.08 32.53
CA SER A 206 -13.80 30.82 33.90
C SER A 206 -14.64 29.72 34.52
N GLU A 207 -14.01 28.77 35.18
CA GLU A 207 -14.67 27.71 35.95
C GLU A 207 -15.59 28.29 37.04
N ASP A 208 -15.20 29.41 37.64
CA ASP A 208 -15.91 30.05 38.76
C ASP A 208 -17.15 30.85 38.32
N ARG A 209 -17.28 31.15 37.01
CA ARG A 209 -18.43 31.90 36.47
C ARG A 209 -19.44 30.94 35.86
N LYS A 210 -20.62 30.88 36.48
CA LYS A 210 -21.69 29.95 36.09
C LYS A 210 -22.12 30.13 34.63
N GLU A 211 -22.18 31.37 34.16
CA GLU A 211 -22.51 31.75 32.79
C GLU A 211 -21.52 31.22 31.75
N ASP A 212 -20.24 31.05 32.13
CA ASP A 212 -19.18 30.60 31.23
C ASP A 212 -18.85 29.11 31.39
N TYR A 213 -19.46 28.42 32.36
CA TYR A 213 -19.06 27.08 32.74
C TYR A 213 -19.14 26.07 31.59
N ALA A 214 -20.17 26.17 30.75
CA ALA A 214 -20.32 25.30 29.56
C ALA A 214 -19.17 25.51 28.57
N ASP A 215 -18.82 26.76 28.31
CA ASP A 215 -17.74 27.15 27.40
C ASP A 215 -16.37 26.77 27.98
N TRP A 216 -16.15 27.05 29.26
CA TRP A 216 -14.93 26.66 29.96
C TRP A 216 -14.71 25.14 29.87
N LYS A 217 -15.78 24.36 30.09
CA LYS A 217 -15.74 22.91 29.99
C LYS A 217 -15.50 22.41 28.57
N ALA A 218 -16.13 23.03 27.56
CA ALA A 218 -15.89 22.72 26.16
C ALA A 218 -14.43 23.00 25.77
N TRP A 219 -13.86 24.10 26.27
CA TRP A 219 -12.45 24.44 26.05
C TRP A 219 -11.50 23.46 26.74
N GLU A 220 -11.75 23.08 28.00
CA GLU A 220 -10.98 22.03 28.68
C GLU A 220 -10.99 20.74 27.84
N GLY A 221 -12.18 20.36 27.36
CA GLY A 221 -12.40 19.20 26.48
C GLY A 221 -11.58 19.24 25.19
N MET A 222 -11.26 20.42 24.64
CA MET A 222 -10.42 20.54 23.44
C MET A 222 -8.96 20.08 23.63
N THR A 223 -8.53 19.86 24.88
CA THR A 223 -7.14 19.49 25.21
C THR A 223 -7.03 18.35 26.21
N PHE A 224 -8.16 17.81 26.68
CA PHE A 224 -8.16 16.79 27.71
C PHE A 224 -7.70 15.44 27.13
N MET A 225 -6.51 14.99 27.54
CA MET A 225 -5.90 13.72 27.11
C MET A 225 -5.57 13.62 25.61
N HIS A 226 -5.54 14.74 24.90
CA HIS A 226 -5.13 14.84 23.50
C HIS A 226 -4.59 16.25 23.19
N PRO A 227 -3.79 16.45 22.12
CA PRO A 227 -3.43 17.80 21.69
C PRO A 227 -4.66 18.57 21.20
N MET A 228 -4.58 19.89 21.16
CA MET A 228 -5.59 20.70 20.50
C MET A 228 -5.66 20.35 19.01
N TYR A 229 -6.84 20.03 18.51
CA TYR A 229 -7.02 19.69 17.11
C TYR A 229 -7.09 20.94 16.23
N ALA A 230 -6.55 20.82 15.01
CA ALA A 230 -6.37 21.94 14.08
C ALA A 230 -7.70 22.59 13.69
N ASP A 231 -8.72 21.79 13.38
CA ASP A 231 -10.03 22.30 12.99
C ASP A 231 -10.83 22.85 14.16
N ASP A 232 -10.69 22.29 15.37
CA ASP A 232 -11.30 22.89 16.57
C ASP A 232 -10.69 24.26 16.85
N ALA A 233 -9.37 24.37 16.77
CA ALA A 233 -8.68 25.65 16.88
C ALA A 233 -9.09 26.63 15.77
N ARG A 234 -9.25 26.17 14.52
CA ARG A 234 -9.71 27.01 13.40
C ARG A 234 -11.08 27.61 13.67
N ILE A 235 -12.07 26.78 14.03
CA ILE A 235 -13.45 27.23 14.28
C ILE A 235 -13.47 28.23 15.44
N PHE A 236 -12.74 27.92 16.52
CA PHE A 236 -12.64 28.81 17.68
C PHE A 236 -12.01 30.17 17.34
N LEU A 237 -10.89 30.18 16.62
CA LEU A 237 -10.18 31.40 16.25
C LEU A 237 -10.97 32.25 15.25
N GLN A 238 -11.66 31.62 14.30
CA GLN A 238 -12.49 32.30 13.31
C GLN A 238 -13.63 33.09 13.97
N ASN A 239 -14.16 32.59 15.09
CA ASN A 239 -15.27 33.21 15.82
C ASN A 239 -14.82 34.04 17.03
N GLY A 240 -13.52 34.03 17.37
CA GLY A 240 -12.99 34.69 18.56
C GLY A 240 -13.48 34.06 19.89
N GLY A 241 -13.83 32.77 19.86
CA GLY A 241 -14.50 32.03 20.92
C GLY A 241 -15.36 30.90 20.34
N PHE A 242 -16.18 30.26 21.17
CA PHE A 242 -17.22 29.36 20.67
C PHE A 242 -18.29 30.13 19.87
N PRO A 243 -18.77 29.60 18.74
CA PRO A 243 -19.79 30.27 17.93
C PRO A 243 -21.10 30.43 18.71
N THR A 244 -21.67 31.64 18.74
CA THR A 244 -22.94 31.93 19.45
C THR A 244 -24.13 32.10 18.51
N SER A 245 -23.92 31.99 17.20
CA SER A 245 -24.94 32.06 16.17
C SER A 245 -24.50 31.30 14.92
N ALA A 246 -25.47 30.79 14.18
CA ALA A 246 -25.28 30.16 12.87
C ALA A 246 -25.59 31.15 11.73
N PRO A 247 -24.87 31.10 10.60
CA PRO A 247 -25.32 31.73 9.37
C PRO A 247 -26.70 31.23 8.90
N ALA A 248 -27.40 32.01 8.08
CA ALA A 248 -28.67 31.58 7.50
C ALA A 248 -28.45 30.41 6.52
N ALA A 249 -29.34 29.41 6.52
CA ALA A 249 -29.15 28.18 5.73
C ALA A 249 -29.02 28.41 4.20
N ASP A 250 -29.58 29.51 3.68
CA ASP A 250 -29.50 29.92 2.29
C ASP A 250 -28.34 30.90 1.98
N SER A 251 -27.50 31.19 2.98
CA SER A 251 -26.34 32.08 2.84
C SER A 251 -25.11 31.38 2.26
N MET A 252 -24.19 32.19 1.73
CA MET A 252 -22.89 31.70 1.27
C MET A 252 -22.03 31.24 2.45
N GLU A 253 -22.12 31.92 3.58
CA GLU A 253 -21.40 31.64 4.82
C GLU A 253 -21.75 30.24 5.33
N TYR A 254 -23.04 29.88 5.39
CA TYR A 254 -23.48 28.53 5.74
C TYR A 254 -22.87 27.46 4.83
N ARG A 255 -22.85 27.72 3.51
CA ARG A 255 -22.24 26.80 2.54
C ARG A 255 -20.73 26.65 2.72
N ILE A 256 -20.02 27.73 3.02
CA ILE A 256 -18.58 27.69 3.32
C ILE A 256 -18.33 26.86 4.58
N ASP A 257 -19.13 27.02 5.62
CA ASP A 257 -18.98 26.25 6.87
C ASP A 257 -19.27 24.75 6.66
N VAL A 258 -20.27 24.41 5.85
CA VAL A 258 -20.52 23.02 5.40
C VAL A 258 -19.30 22.42 4.69
N GLU A 259 -18.69 23.13 3.74
CA GLU A 259 -17.50 22.62 3.03
C GLU A 259 -16.27 22.53 3.94
N ASN A 260 -16.11 23.46 4.89
CA ASN A 260 -15.06 23.40 5.89
C ASN A 260 -15.21 22.18 6.81
N LEU A 261 -16.44 21.82 7.19
CA LEU A 261 -16.72 20.59 7.96
C LEU A 261 -16.43 19.33 7.14
N LYS A 262 -16.73 19.32 5.84
CA LYS A 262 -16.34 18.20 4.97
C LYS A 262 -14.83 18.05 4.84
N ALA A 263 -14.10 19.17 4.76
CA ALA A 263 -12.63 19.16 4.77
C ALA A 263 -12.06 18.61 6.09
N ARG A 264 -12.68 18.96 7.23
CA ARG A 264 -12.41 18.36 8.55
C ARG A 264 -12.60 16.84 8.52
N PHE A 265 -13.70 16.34 7.96
CA PHE A 265 -13.94 14.89 7.88
C PHE A 265 -12.89 14.17 7.02
N ALA A 266 -12.53 14.76 5.89
CA ALA A 266 -11.51 14.22 4.99
C ALA A 266 -10.11 14.16 5.63
N SER A 267 -9.83 15.01 6.62
CA SER A 267 -8.56 15.04 7.37
C SER A 267 -8.52 14.09 8.57
N CYS A 268 -9.58 13.29 8.77
CA CYS A 268 -9.76 12.40 9.92
C CYS A 268 -10.02 13.05 11.28
N ALA A 269 -10.36 14.35 11.30
CA ALA A 269 -11.02 14.97 12.44
C ALA A 269 -12.49 14.52 12.50
N SER A 270 -12.69 13.28 12.92
CA SER A 270 -13.97 12.56 12.84
C SER A 270 -15.02 13.01 13.86
N ALA A 271 -14.59 13.49 15.02
CA ALA A 271 -15.46 14.03 16.07
C ALA A 271 -16.18 15.31 15.60
N ASP A 272 -17.37 15.54 16.13
CA ASP A 272 -18.09 16.79 15.93
C ASP A 272 -17.30 17.96 16.56
N PRO A 273 -17.35 19.17 15.97
CA PRO A 273 -16.70 20.33 16.57
C PRO A 273 -17.29 20.64 17.96
N PRO A 274 -16.49 21.12 18.92
CA PRO A 274 -17.01 21.62 20.19
C PRO A 274 -17.99 22.77 19.96
N ASP A 275 -19.23 22.58 20.41
CA ASP A 275 -20.33 23.53 20.23
C ASP A 275 -21.20 23.62 21.49
N PRO A 276 -20.74 24.34 22.54
CA PRO A 276 -21.50 24.47 23.79
C PRO A 276 -22.81 25.25 23.61
N HIS A 277 -22.97 25.98 22.51
CA HIS A 277 -24.16 26.80 22.22
C HIS A 277 -25.15 26.13 21.26
N GLN A 278 -24.81 24.96 20.70
CA GLN A 278 -25.66 24.18 19.79
C GLN A 278 -26.11 24.96 18.56
N VAL A 279 -25.21 25.76 17.99
CA VAL A 279 -25.50 26.57 16.81
C VAL A 279 -24.99 25.97 15.51
N LEU A 280 -24.13 24.94 15.56
CA LEU A 280 -23.53 24.30 14.39
C LEU A 280 -24.30 23.06 13.91
N ASP A 281 -25.38 22.67 14.59
CA ASP A 281 -26.16 21.45 14.31
C ASP A 281 -26.64 21.39 12.84
N GLY A 282 -27.04 22.54 12.29
CA GLY A 282 -27.54 22.64 10.92
C GLY A 282 -26.45 22.33 9.90
N GLU A 283 -25.33 23.04 9.98
CA GLU A 283 -24.16 22.87 9.12
C GLU A 283 -23.60 21.45 9.24
N LEU A 284 -23.52 20.93 10.47
CA LEU A 284 -23.00 19.60 10.76
C LEU A 284 -23.86 18.50 10.16
N ALA A 285 -25.18 18.60 10.26
CA ALA A 285 -26.11 17.66 9.65
C ALA A 285 -26.00 17.66 8.12
N THR A 286 -25.96 18.84 7.50
CA THR A 286 -25.81 18.99 6.05
C THR A 286 -24.46 18.44 5.58
N ALA A 287 -23.36 18.82 6.23
CA ALA A 287 -22.02 18.35 5.90
C ALA A 287 -21.90 16.82 6.02
N SER A 288 -22.47 16.24 7.07
CA SER A 288 -22.45 14.80 7.28
C SER A 288 -23.21 14.04 6.18
N ALA A 289 -24.39 14.51 5.80
CA ALA A 289 -25.19 13.91 4.75
C ALA A 289 -24.51 14.02 3.37
N GLU A 290 -23.99 15.21 3.05
CA GLU A 290 -23.26 15.44 1.78
C GLU A 290 -21.99 14.61 1.71
N TRP A 291 -21.21 14.52 2.79
CA TRP A 291 -20.01 13.70 2.84
C TRP A 291 -20.29 12.22 2.57
N GLN A 292 -21.33 11.64 3.19
CA GLN A 292 -21.69 10.24 2.91
C GLN A 292 -22.15 10.05 1.46
N SER A 293 -22.93 11.00 0.92
CA SER A 293 -23.33 10.98 -0.49
C SER A 293 -22.14 11.03 -1.45
N GLU A 294 -21.11 11.82 -1.15
CA GLU A 294 -19.87 11.88 -1.92
C GLU A 294 -19.07 10.57 -1.86
N LEU A 295 -18.97 9.97 -0.68
CA LEU A 295 -18.31 8.67 -0.50
C LEU A 295 -19.02 7.56 -1.27
N ASP A 296 -20.36 7.54 -1.21
CA ASP A 296 -21.19 6.58 -1.93
C ASP A 296 -21.07 6.76 -3.45
N GLY A 297 -21.09 8.01 -3.93
CA GLY A 297 -20.89 8.33 -5.35
C GLY A 297 -19.53 7.88 -5.90
N GLN A 298 -18.50 7.81 -5.05
CA GLN A 298 -17.15 7.41 -5.42
C GLN A 298 -16.84 5.93 -5.16
N LYS A 299 -17.75 5.19 -4.50
CA LYS A 299 -17.52 3.80 -4.03
C LYS A 299 -17.01 2.88 -5.14
N ALA A 300 -17.70 2.83 -6.27
CA ALA A 300 -17.33 1.96 -7.40
C ALA A 300 -15.93 2.29 -7.96
N GLN A 301 -15.57 3.57 -8.05
CA GLN A 301 -14.25 4.00 -8.54
C GLN A 301 -13.15 3.62 -7.55
N ARG A 302 -13.40 3.83 -6.25
CA ARG A 302 -12.48 3.43 -5.17
C ARG A 302 -12.26 1.92 -5.16
N ASP A 303 -13.31 1.12 -5.30
CA ASP A 303 -13.21 -0.34 -5.32
C ASP A 303 -12.34 -0.84 -6.48
N VAL A 304 -12.48 -0.26 -7.68
CA VAL A 304 -11.64 -0.59 -8.84
C VAL A 304 -10.17 -0.26 -8.58
N ILE A 305 -9.88 0.92 -8.03
CA ILE A 305 -8.51 1.36 -7.72
C ILE A 305 -7.88 0.44 -6.66
N LEU A 306 -8.61 0.14 -5.59
CA LEU A 306 -8.12 -0.70 -4.50
C LEU A 306 -7.96 -2.18 -4.91
N ALA A 307 -8.81 -2.69 -5.80
CA ALA A 307 -8.62 -4.02 -6.39
C ALA A 307 -7.37 -4.07 -7.30
N ALA A 308 -7.14 -3.03 -8.09
CA ALA A 308 -5.96 -2.91 -8.94
C ALA A 308 -4.67 -2.79 -8.11
N GLU A 309 -4.67 -1.99 -7.03
CA GLU A 309 -3.53 -1.88 -6.09
C GLU A 309 -3.21 -3.23 -5.45
N ALA A 310 -4.21 -3.93 -4.94
CA ALA A 310 -4.00 -5.24 -4.32
C ALA A 310 -3.36 -6.24 -5.31
N LYS A 311 -3.84 -6.24 -6.56
CA LYS A 311 -3.25 -7.07 -7.62
C LYS A 311 -1.82 -6.66 -7.96
N ALA A 312 -1.56 -5.38 -8.14
CA ALA A 312 -0.23 -4.87 -8.48
C ALA A 312 0.78 -5.17 -7.36
N SER A 313 0.39 -4.97 -6.10
CA SER A 313 1.20 -5.32 -4.92
C SER A 313 1.54 -6.81 -4.87
N SER A 314 0.57 -7.69 -5.16
CA SER A 314 0.79 -9.14 -5.22
C SER A 314 1.73 -9.53 -6.37
N ASP A 315 1.49 -9.01 -7.57
CA ASP A 315 2.32 -9.28 -8.75
C ASP A 315 3.77 -8.78 -8.53
N LEU A 316 3.95 -7.62 -7.89
CA LEU A 316 5.27 -7.06 -7.54
C LEU A 316 6.02 -7.94 -6.55
N ALA A 317 5.37 -8.44 -5.50
CA ALA A 317 5.99 -9.34 -4.54
C ALA A 317 6.47 -10.65 -5.20
N VAL A 318 5.65 -11.24 -6.07
CA VAL A 318 6.02 -12.43 -6.85
C VAL A 318 7.19 -12.15 -7.78
N ALA A 319 7.17 -11.01 -8.47
CA ALA A 319 8.25 -10.62 -9.37
C ALA A 319 9.57 -10.37 -8.64
N ALA A 320 9.53 -9.70 -7.48
CA ALA A 320 10.69 -9.46 -6.63
C ALA A 320 11.31 -10.78 -6.13
N GLN A 321 10.48 -11.72 -5.66
CA GLN A 321 10.96 -13.05 -5.24
C GLN A 321 11.58 -13.81 -6.42
N ALA A 322 10.96 -13.79 -7.60
CA ALA A 322 11.49 -14.44 -8.79
C ALA A 322 12.82 -13.81 -9.25
N MET A 323 12.96 -12.49 -9.15
CA MET A 323 14.21 -11.78 -9.44
C MET A 323 15.32 -12.21 -8.47
N ALA A 324 15.05 -12.24 -7.17
CA ALA A 324 16.00 -12.69 -6.17
C ALA A 324 16.43 -14.14 -6.39
N GLU A 325 15.49 -15.02 -6.76
CA GLU A 325 15.81 -16.40 -7.11
C GLU A 325 16.70 -16.48 -8.37
N SER A 326 16.42 -15.68 -9.39
CA SER A 326 17.27 -15.62 -10.58
C SER A 326 18.69 -15.16 -10.24
N LEU A 327 18.84 -14.19 -9.34
CA LEU A 327 20.14 -13.70 -8.87
C LEU A 327 20.89 -14.78 -8.08
N GLY A 328 20.23 -15.45 -7.14
CA GLY A 328 20.83 -16.57 -6.38
C GLY A 328 21.31 -17.70 -7.29
N GLN A 329 20.50 -18.09 -8.28
CA GLN A 329 20.87 -19.11 -9.25
C GLN A 329 22.01 -18.67 -10.18
N SER A 330 22.05 -17.38 -10.55
CA SER A 330 23.15 -16.82 -11.35
C SER A 330 24.47 -16.83 -10.57
N LEU A 331 24.43 -16.52 -9.27
CA LEU A 331 25.59 -16.59 -8.37
C LEU A 331 26.12 -18.02 -8.28
N ILE A 332 25.24 -19.01 -8.08
CA ILE A 332 25.62 -20.44 -8.06
C ILE A 332 26.30 -20.83 -9.36
N ALA A 333 25.69 -20.50 -10.50
CA ALA A 333 26.24 -20.82 -11.81
C ALA A 333 27.61 -20.17 -12.03
N SER A 334 27.82 -18.92 -11.59
CA SER A 334 29.11 -18.21 -11.72
C SER A 334 30.19 -18.90 -10.91
N ARG A 335 29.99 -19.06 -9.60
CA ARG A 335 30.99 -19.64 -8.69
C ARG A 335 31.37 -21.06 -9.09
N LEU A 336 30.39 -21.89 -9.45
CA LEU A 336 30.66 -23.25 -9.91
C LEU A 336 31.35 -23.31 -11.28
N THR A 337 31.08 -22.35 -12.18
CA THR A 337 31.81 -22.25 -13.45
C THR A 337 33.27 -21.83 -13.23
N GLU A 338 33.53 -20.90 -12.30
CA GLU A 338 34.88 -20.50 -11.90
C GLU A 338 35.65 -21.67 -11.27
N TRP A 339 34.99 -22.43 -10.39
CA TRP A 339 35.52 -23.67 -9.84
C TRP A 339 35.91 -24.66 -10.95
N GLN A 340 35.01 -24.90 -11.91
CA GLN A 340 35.26 -25.83 -13.01
C GLN A 340 36.41 -25.35 -13.91
N ALA A 341 36.45 -24.06 -14.22
CA ALA A 341 37.50 -23.47 -15.05
C ALA A 341 38.88 -23.60 -14.39
N TYR A 342 38.98 -23.35 -13.08
CA TYR A 342 40.23 -23.50 -12.35
C TYR A 342 40.78 -24.93 -12.41
N TYR A 343 39.98 -25.94 -12.03
CA TYR A 343 40.45 -27.32 -11.98
C TYR A 343 40.62 -27.98 -13.35
N LEU A 344 40.02 -27.44 -14.42
CA LEU A 344 40.33 -27.86 -15.79
C LEU A 344 41.64 -27.27 -16.33
N ALA A 345 42.10 -26.14 -15.77
CA ALA A 345 43.35 -25.49 -16.18
C ALA A 345 44.59 -26.02 -15.44
N VAL A 346 44.43 -26.68 -14.29
CA VAL A 346 45.51 -27.26 -13.49
C VAL A 346 45.63 -28.76 -13.79
N SER A 347 46.84 -29.28 -14.01
CA SER A 347 47.03 -30.73 -14.20
C SER A 347 46.89 -31.47 -12.86
N PRO A 348 46.28 -32.67 -12.84
CA PRO A 348 46.13 -33.46 -11.62
C PRO A 348 47.46 -33.72 -10.89
N GLU A 349 48.57 -33.89 -11.63
CA GLU A 349 49.89 -34.08 -11.02
C GLU A 349 50.40 -32.84 -10.28
N LYS A 350 49.97 -31.64 -10.69
CA LYS A 350 50.31 -30.36 -10.03
C LYS A 350 49.38 -30.01 -8.88
N ALA A 351 48.16 -30.56 -8.88
CA ALA A 351 47.16 -30.34 -7.82
C ALA A 351 47.29 -31.33 -6.65
N GLY A 352 48.00 -32.44 -6.83
CA GLY A 352 48.20 -33.45 -5.78
C GLY A 352 46.89 -34.15 -5.36
N VAL A 353 46.82 -34.57 -4.09
CA VAL A 353 45.64 -35.27 -3.50
C VAL A 353 44.36 -34.42 -3.43
N ASP A 354 44.46 -33.12 -3.73
CA ASP A 354 43.38 -32.14 -3.65
C ASP A 354 42.68 -31.88 -4.99
N TYR A 355 42.92 -32.72 -6.00
CA TYR A 355 42.19 -32.65 -7.26
C TYR A 355 40.76 -33.23 -7.12
N PRO A 356 39.70 -32.55 -7.63
CA PRO A 356 38.33 -33.05 -7.59
C PRO A 356 38.16 -34.39 -8.29
N THR A 357 37.28 -35.24 -7.75
CA THR A 357 36.99 -36.53 -8.38
C THR A 357 36.15 -36.36 -9.65
N LYS A 358 36.15 -37.37 -10.53
CA LYS A 358 35.25 -37.39 -11.70
C LYS A 358 33.77 -37.24 -11.29
N ALA A 359 33.36 -37.87 -10.20
CA ALA A 359 32.00 -37.77 -9.68
C ALA A 359 31.65 -36.35 -9.20
N GLU A 360 32.62 -35.66 -8.59
CA GLU A 360 32.48 -34.27 -8.17
C GLU A 360 32.32 -33.34 -9.39
N PHE A 361 33.13 -33.52 -10.45
CA PHE A 361 32.97 -32.78 -11.71
C PHE A 361 31.59 -32.97 -12.35
N GLU A 362 31.06 -34.20 -12.39
CA GLU A 362 29.72 -34.45 -12.94
C GLU A 362 28.62 -33.83 -12.07
N THR A 363 28.79 -33.85 -10.75
CA THR A 363 27.89 -33.18 -9.80
C THR A 363 27.89 -31.67 -10.05
N VAL A 364 29.06 -31.04 -10.12
CA VAL A 364 29.20 -29.60 -10.38
C VAL A 364 28.62 -29.22 -11.74
N LYS A 365 28.92 -29.98 -12.79
CA LYS A 365 28.36 -29.78 -14.14
C LYS A 365 26.83 -29.83 -14.13
N THR A 366 26.24 -30.77 -13.40
CA THR A 366 24.80 -30.89 -13.23
C THR A 366 24.22 -29.65 -12.53
N ARG A 367 24.84 -29.22 -11.42
CA ARG A 367 24.42 -28.03 -10.66
C ARG A 367 24.53 -26.75 -11.48
N ILE A 368 25.59 -26.56 -12.27
CA ILE A 368 25.72 -25.43 -13.22
C ILE A 368 24.55 -25.41 -14.21
N SER A 369 24.24 -26.57 -14.82
CA SER A 369 23.13 -26.67 -15.77
C SER A 369 21.79 -26.34 -15.14
N GLN A 370 21.51 -26.88 -13.95
CA GLN A 370 20.29 -26.60 -13.19
C GLN A 370 20.19 -25.12 -12.79
N ALA A 371 21.29 -24.52 -12.33
CA ALA A 371 21.33 -23.12 -11.93
C ALA A 371 21.07 -22.20 -13.12
N ARG A 372 21.70 -22.44 -14.28
CA ARG A 372 21.42 -21.69 -15.52
C ARG A 372 19.97 -21.85 -15.99
N ALA A 373 19.41 -23.05 -15.88
CA ALA A 373 18.01 -23.30 -16.23
C ALA A 373 17.03 -22.56 -15.30
N ARG A 374 17.31 -22.51 -13.99
CA ARG A 374 16.50 -21.79 -13.01
C ARG A 374 16.63 -20.27 -13.16
N ALA A 375 17.85 -19.76 -13.38
CA ALA A 375 18.12 -18.33 -13.60
C ALA A 375 17.41 -17.78 -14.85
N SER A 376 17.37 -18.54 -15.94
CA SER A 376 16.66 -18.11 -17.17
C SER A 376 15.12 -18.12 -17.07
N GLY A 377 14.56 -18.35 -15.88
CA GLY A 377 13.11 -18.32 -15.66
C GLY A 377 12.35 -19.46 -16.33
N ARG A 378 13.03 -20.47 -16.91
CA ARG A 378 12.38 -21.63 -17.55
C ARG A 378 11.52 -22.43 -16.56
N LEU A 379 11.71 -22.25 -15.26
CA LEU A 379 10.89 -22.87 -14.20
C LEU A 379 9.84 -21.92 -13.58
N TYR A 380 10.02 -20.59 -13.61
CA TYR A 380 9.08 -19.62 -13.04
C TYR A 380 8.09 -19.03 -14.06
N ALA A 381 8.47 -18.94 -15.34
CA ALA A 381 7.60 -18.45 -16.42
C ALA A 381 6.40 -19.37 -16.71
N GLY A 382 6.35 -20.57 -16.13
CA GLY A 382 5.20 -21.48 -16.20
C GLY A 382 3.97 -20.97 -15.44
N ARG A 383 4.15 -20.27 -14.31
CA ARG A 383 3.03 -19.73 -13.51
C ARG A 383 2.43 -18.45 -14.07
N VAL A 384 3.25 -17.59 -14.67
CA VAL A 384 2.78 -16.31 -15.26
C VAL A 384 1.92 -16.53 -16.52
N ARG A 385 2.17 -17.62 -17.27
CA ARG A 385 1.38 -17.95 -18.48
C ARG A 385 -0.07 -18.34 -18.17
N HIS A 386 -0.39 -18.74 -16.94
CA HIS A 386 -1.77 -19.04 -16.54
C HIS A 386 -2.65 -17.77 -16.47
N CYS A 387 -2.08 -16.62 -16.14
CA CYS A 387 -2.79 -15.34 -16.13
C CYS A 387 -3.14 -14.82 -17.55
N ARG A 388 -2.40 -15.26 -18.58
CA ARG A 388 -2.65 -14.84 -19.98
C ARG A 388 -3.73 -15.69 -20.67
N ARG A 389 -3.99 -16.91 -20.16
CA ARG A 389 -4.95 -17.85 -20.76
C ARG A 389 -6.39 -17.59 -20.32
N SER A 390 -6.61 -17.04 -19.12
CA SER A 390 -7.94 -16.61 -18.66
C SER A 390 -8.47 -15.39 -19.44
N ARG A 391 -7.61 -14.47 -19.88
CA ARG A 391 -8.00 -13.33 -20.73
C ARG A 391 -8.36 -13.70 -22.19
N ARG A 392 -7.97 -14.89 -22.66
CA ARG A 392 -8.32 -15.37 -24.01
C ARG A 392 -9.60 -16.23 -24.06
N ALA A 393 -10.10 -16.68 -22.90
CA ALA A 393 -11.33 -17.47 -22.82
C ALA A 393 -12.61 -16.61 -22.91
N SER A 394 -12.50 -15.30 -22.68
CA SER A 394 -13.59 -14.34 -22.90
C SER A 394 -13.48 -13.75 -24.31
N GLY A 395 -13.90 -14.52 -25.31
CA GLY A 395 -14.01 -14.05 -26.69
C GLY A 395 -15.09 -12.97 -26.87
N PRO A 396 -15.01 -12.15 -27.92
CA PRO A 396 -15.91 -11.01 -28.13
C PRO A 396 -17.35 -11.46 -28.36
N MET A 397 -18.26 -10.83 -27.63
CA MET A 397 -19.71 -10.97 -27.79
C MET A 397 -20.10 -10.64 -29.24
N ARG A 398 -20.71 -11.61 -29.93
CA ARG A 398 -21.28 -11.42 -31.27
C ARG A 398 -22.39 -10.36 -31.22
N PRO A 399 -22.42 -9.36 -32.10
CA PRO A 399 -23.54 -8.44 -32.18
C PRO A 399 -24.79 -9.15 -32.73
N SER A 400 -25.90 -8.92 -32.05
CA SER A 400 -27.25 -9.36 -32.39
C SER A 400 -27.62 -8.99 -33.83
N ARG A 401 -28.09 -9.97 -34.62
CA ARG A 401 -28.65 -9.74 -35.96
C ARG A 401 -29.96 -8.96 -35.84
N ARG A 402 -29.93 -7.69 -36.28
CA ARG A 402 -31.14 -6.95 -36.68
C ARG A 402 -31.86 -7.73 -37.78
N ARG A 403 -33.12 -8.10 -37.56
CA ARG A 403 -34.05 -8.49 -38.63
C ARG A 403 -34.48 -7.24 -39.38
N THR A 404 -34.19 -7.19 -40.68
CA THR A 404 -34.86 -6.30 -41.63
C THR A 404 -36.21 -6.89 -42.04
N PRO A 405 -37.22 -6.05 -42.35
CA PRO A 405 -38.52 -6.51 -42.83
C PRO A 405 -38.49 -6.76 -44.34
N SER A 406 -39.17 -7.80 -44.82
CA SER A 406 -39.48 -7.98 -46.25
C SER A 406 -40.88 -7.43 -46.58
N PRO A 407 -41.08 -6.83 -47.77
CA PRO A 407 -42.34 -6.23 -48.16
C PRO A 407 -43.25 -7.17 -48.98
N THR A 408 -44.55 -6.92 -48.81
CA THR A 408 -45.66 -7.04 -49.80
C THR A 408 -45.95 -8.37 -50.49
N GLY A 409 -47.17 -8.87 -50.23
CA GLY A 409 -47.96 -9.73 -51.11
C GLY A 409 -49.45 -9.64 -50.73
N ARG A 410 -50.24 -8.97 -51.58
CA ARG A 410 -51.72 -8.87 -51.50
C ARG A 410 -52.36 -10.24 -51.73
N ASP A 411 -53.47 -10.53 -51.03
CA ASP A 411 -54.82 -10.56 -51.61
C ASP A 411 -55.88 -10.97 -50.57
N SER A 412 -57.04 -10.32 -50.67
CA SER A 412 -58.24 -10.39 -49.80
C SER A 412 -59.09 -11.67 -50.06
N PRO A 413 -60.38 -11.73 -49.65
CA PRO A 413 -60.96 -11.73 -48.29
C PRO A 413 -61.92 -12.95 -48.08
N GLY A 414 -62.42 -13.19 -46.86
CA GLY A 414 -63.55 -14.11 -46.69
C GLY A 414 -63.98 -14.42 -45.25
N ALA A 415 -65.01 -13.69 -44.81
CA ALA A 415 -66.18 -14.12 -44.03
C ALA A 415 -66.03 -14.93 -42.70
N ALA A 416 -66.71 -14.40 -41.67
CA ALA A 416 -67.59 -15.04 -40.67
C ALA A 416 -67.04 -16.29 -39.94
N VAL A 417 -67.00 -16.35 -38.60
CA VAL A 417 -68.02 -16.05 -37.57
C VAL A 417 -67.31 -15.67 -36.28
#